data_AF-A0A1H0NSD3-F1
#
_entry.id   AF-A0A1H0NSD3-F1
#
_cell.length_a   1.000
_cell.length_b   1.000
_cell.length_c   1.000
_cell.angle_alpha   90.00
_cell.angle_beta   90.00
_cell.angle_gamma   90.00
#
_symmetry.space_group_name_H-M   'P 1'
#
loop_
_entity.id
_entity.type
_entity.pdbx_description
1 polymer ?
#
loop_
_entity_poly.entity_id
_entity_poly.type
_entity_poly.pdbx_seq_one_letter_code
_entity_poly.pdbx_strand_id
1 'polypeptide(L)'
;MDTNPTTGSAPSPGSSPSPGSSPSPGSSPSPGSSPSAAVAHDHDVIVVGGGAAGLAAATTLARARRDVLVLDTGEPRNAPAHGVHGFLSRDGISPRELLAVGRDELQQYGGRYRLVGATGARPVDGGFEVQLEDGSAVTARRVIVTTGLVDVLPEVPGLREHWGTGVVHCPYCHGWEVRERPLVVIASGPLAAHQALLFSQWSDDLTLLLNGQEGPTGEEAARLTAIGVEVVAGAVREIQSSDGRVTGAVVESDGGPTVVPCEAVVVGPRFEARSTVLESLGVPTVDFMMGELALGTHVPSQPNTGATTVAGVFVAGNVTDPQLQVIHAAGAGVRVAAWVNLELVTEDADRALALAGPQAG
;
A
#
# COMPACT_ATOMS: atom_id res chain seq x y z
N MET A 1 56.76 -1.40 24.39
CA MET A 1 57.68 -0.95 23.33
C MET A 1 56.85 -0.12 22.38
N ASP A 2 56.55 1.12 22.79
CA ASP A 2 57.41 2.31 22.56
C ASP A 2 57.16 2.82 21.14
N THR A 3 56.82 4.08 20.86
CA THR A 3 56.79 5.32 21.63
C THR A 3 56.04 6.35 20.78
N ASN A 4 55.26 7.23 21.42
CA ASN A 4 54.88 8.53 20.85
C ASN A 4 56.08 9.48 20.95
N PRO A 5 56.20 10.52 20.10
CA PRO A 5 56.27 11.87 20.68
C PRO A 5 55.60 13.01 19.86
N THR A 6 54.83 13.86 20.58
CA THR A 6 54.91 15.36 20.71
C THR A 6 55.24 16.21 19.48
N THR A 7 54.68 17.42 19.20
CA THR A 7 54.27 18.61 19.98
C THR A 7 53.81 19.63 18.90
N GLY A 8 52.78 20.47 19.04
CA GLY A 8 52.72 21.66 19.89
C GLY A 8 52.95 22.95 19.08
N SER A 9 51.99 23.89 19.08
CA SER A 9 52.18 25.35 19.28
C SER A 9 51.06 26.20 18.66
N ALA A 10 50.38 26.97 19.52
CA ALA A 10 49.62 28.16 19.16
C ALA A 10 50.54 29.40 19.10
N PRO A 11 50.07 30.52 18.51
CA PRO A 11 50.10 31.77 19.27
C PRO A 11 48.83 32.63 19.13
N SER A 12 48.55 33.41 20.18
CA SER A 12 47.78 34.67 20.19
C SER A 12 48.74 35.78 20.70
N PRO A 13 48.40 37.08 20.90
CA PRO A 13 47.14 37.84 20.68
C PRO A 13 47.34 39.28 20.10
N GLY A 14 46.26 40.07 20.03
CA GLY A 14 46.25 41.55 19.88
C GLY A 14 45.29 42.02 18.78
N SER A 15 44.41 43.01 18.91
CA SER A 15 44.25 44.09 19.88
C SER A 15 42.82 44.67 19.76
N SER A 16 42.25 45.19 20.86
CA SER A 16 41.05 46.05 20.86
C SER A 16 41.44 47.54 20.85
N PRO A 17 40.55 48.46 20.42
CA PRO A 17 39.81 49.25 21.42
C PRO A 17 38.33 49.62 21.07
N SER A 18 37.47 49.49 22.10
CA SER A 18 36.32 50.26 22.64
C SER A 18 35.57 51.37 21.83
N PRO A 19 34.43 51.93 22.34
CA PRO A 19 33.12 51.34 22.65
C PRO A 19 31.92 52.23 22.14
N GLY A 20 30.69 51.70 22.18
CA GLY A 20 29.42 52.44 21.97
C GLY A 20 28.57 51.77 20.88
N SER A 21 27.34 51.31 21.11
CA SER A 21 26.22 52.01 21.74
C SER A 21 25.21 51.00 22.31
N SER A 22 24.57 51.38 23.42
CA SER A 22 23.52 50.64 24.12
C SER A 22 22.28 50.40 23.25
N PRO A 23 21.62 49.23 23.32
CA PRO A 23 20.29 49.04 22.75
C PRO A 23 19.20 49.52 23.73
N SER A 24 18.24 50.26 23.20
CA SER A 24 17.00 50.71 23.88
C SER A 24 16.07 49.54 24.23
N PRO A 25 15.16 49.71 25.21
CA PRO A 25 14.51 48.60 25.90
C PRO A 25 13.24 48.11 25.19
N GLY A 26 13.05 46.78 25.24
CA GLY A 26 11.77 46.10 25.47
C GLY A 26 10.56 46.53 24.66
N SER A 27 10.33 45.85 23.53
CA SER A 27 8.98 45.66 23.01
C SER A 27 8.30 44.57 23.84
N SER A 28 7.33 44.97 24.66
CA SER A 28 6.44 44.05 25.37
C SER A 28 5.69 43.17 24.36
N PRO A 29 5.50 41.86 24.62
CA PRO A 29 4.63 41.04 23.80
C PRO A 29 3.17 41.51 23.99
N SER A 30 2.48 41.76 22.88
CA SER A 30 1.05 42.05 22.86
C SER A 30 0.26 40.92 23.53
N PRO A 31 -0.75 41.23 24.38
CA PRO A 31 -1.58 40.22 24.99
C PRO A 31 -2.67 39.75 24.02
N GLY A 32 -2.86 38.43 23.95
CA GLY A 32 -4.14 37.83 23.57
C GLY A 32 -4.30 37.47 22.10
N SER A 33 -3.66 36.40 21.65
CA SER A 33 -4.36 35.49 20.74
C SER A 33 -5.49 34.84 21.53
N SER A 34 -6.72 35.30 21.30
CA SER A 34 -7.93 34.62 21.75
C SER A 34 -7.85 33.12 21.41
N PRO A 35 -8.38 32.22 22.25
CA PRO A 35 -8.49 30.81 21.87
C PRO A 35 -9.30 30.76 20.57
N SER A 36 -8.66 30.31 19.49
CA SER A 36 -9.30 30.18 18.18
C SER A 36 -10.58 29.37 18.35
N ALA A 37 -11.72 29.92 17.94
CA ALA A 37 -12.97 29.18 17.89
C ALA A 37 -12.71 27.88 17.11
N ALA A 38 -13.12 26.73 17.67
CA ALA A 38 -12.83 25.44 17.06
C ALA A 38 -13.25 25.45 15.58
N VAL A 39 -12.28 25.23 14.68
CA VAL A 39 -12.55 25.11 13.25
C VAL A 39 -13.48 23.91 13.06
N ALA A 40 -14.68 24.17 12.54
CA ALA A 40 -15.63 23.12 12.24
C ALA A 40 -15.19 22.40 10.97
N HIS A 41 -15.11 21.08 11.04
CA HIS A 41 -14.88 20.19 9.90
C HIS A 41 -16.14 19.37 9.64
N ASP A 42 -16.34 18.95 8.39
CA ASP A 42 -17.50 18.14 8.01
C ASP A 42 -17.49 16.75 8.67
N HIS A 43 -16.29 16.23 8.98
CA HIS A 43 -16.05 14.91 9.58
C HIS A 43 -14.89 14.93 10.58
N ASP A 44 -14.85 13.95 11.48
CA ASP A 44 -13.63 13.68 12.25
C ASP A 44 -12.57 13.04 11.35
N VAL A 45 -12.97 12.06 10.53
CA VAL A 45 -12.05 11.28 9.69
C VAL A 45 -12.63 11.08 8.29
N ILE A 46 -11.83 11.35 7.26
CA ILE A 46 -12.09 10.88 5.91
C ILE A 46 -11.19 9.68 5.60
N VAL A 47 -11.78 8.61 5.09
CA VAL A 47 -11.07 7.43 4.59
C VAL A 47 -11.14 7.43 3.07
N VAL A 48 -9.98 7.49 2.41
CA VAL A 48 -9.88 7.43 0.94
C VAL A 48 -9.55 5.99 0.53
N GLY A 49 -10.46 5.34 -0.17
CA GLY A 49 -10.42 3.93 -0.55
C GLY A 49 -11.43 3.10 0.26
N GLY A 50 -12.36 2.43 -0.42
CA GLY A 50 -13.41 1.59 0.17
C GLY A 50 -13.11 0.10 0.12
N GLY A 51 -11.82 -0.29 0.06
CA GLY A 51 -11.39 -1.69 0.15
C GLY A 51 -11.47 -2.23 1.59
N ALA A 52 -11.02 -3.48 1.80
CA ALA A 52 -11.09 -4.13 3.11
C ALA A 52 -10.38 -3.34 4.24
N ALA A 53 -9.24 -2.71 3.94
CA ALA A 53 -8.54 -1.84 4.90
C ALA A 53 -9.37 -0.61 5.27
N GLY A 54 -9.93 0.10 4.27
CA GLY A 54 -10.71 1.31 4.48
C GLY A 54 -12.02 1.06 5.20
N LEU A 55 -12.79 0.04 4.80
CA LEU A 55 -14.05 -0.32 5.46
C LEU A 55 -13.82 -0.80 6.90
N ALA A 56 -12.76 -1.57 7.16
CA ALA A 56 -12.42 -2.00 8.52
C ALA A 56 -12.00 -0.82 9.41
N ALA A 57 -11.20 0.12 8.87
CA ALA A 57 -10.83 1.34 9.57
C ALA A 57 -12.07 2.20 9.89
N ALA A 58 -12.89 2.47 8.89
CA ALA A 58 -14.08 3.29 9.01
C ALA A 58 -15.09 2.70 10.00
N THR A 59 -15.34 1.39 9.93
CA THR A 59 -16.26 0.69 10.86
C THR A 59 -15.74 0.76 12.29
N THR A 60 -14.43 0.61 12.50
CA THR A 60 -13.80 0.73 13.82
C THR A 60 -13.98 2.14 14.40
N LEU A 61 -13.74 3.17 13.60
CA LEU A 61 -13.91 4.57 13.99
C LEU A 61 -15.38 4.95 14.24
N ALA A 62 -16.30 4.48 13.39
CA ALA A 62 -17.74 4.70 13.56
C ALA A 62 -18.23 4.04 14.87
N ARG A 63 -17.75 2.84 15.20
CA ARG A 63 -18.00 2.19 16.51
C ARG A 63 -17.40 2.96 17.69
N ALA A 64 -16.31 3.69 17.48
CA ALA A 64 -15.75 4.65 18.43
C ALA A 64 -16.52 5.98 18.47
N ARG A 65 -17.67 6.07 17.76
CA ARG A 65 -18.55 7.24 17.67
C ARG A 65 -17.91 8.47 17.01
N ARG A 66 -16.90 8.25 16.16
CA ARG A 66 -16.33 9.29 15.29
C ARG A 66 -17.23 9.50 14.08
N ASP A 67 -17.30 10.73 13.59
CA ASP A 67 -17.92 11.03 12.30
C ASP A 67 -16.96 10.65 11.17
N VAL A 68 -17.35 9.65 10.36
CA VAL A 68 -16.49 9.07 9.33
C VAL A 68 -17.17 9.08 7.97
N LEU A 69 -16.43 9.51 6.95
CA LEU A 69 -16.80 9.37 5.54
C LEU A 69 -15.77 8.52 4.78
N VAL A 70 -16.24 7.47 4.10
CA VAL A 70 -15.46 6.71 3.12
C VAL A 70 -15.72 7.26 1.72
N LEU A 71 -14.65 7.57 1.00
CA LEU A 71 -14.64 7.96 -0.40
C LEU A 71 -14.01 6.83 -1.22
N ASP A 72 -14.71 6.31 -2.22
CA ASP A 72 -14.27 5.11 -2.94
C ASP A 72 -14.56 5.21 -4.44
N THR A 73 -13.69 4.63 -5.27
CA THR A 73 -13.88 4.54 -6.72
C THR A 73 -14.66 3.29 -7.14
N GLY A 74 -14.83 2.31 -6.25
CA GLY A 74 -15.49 1.04 -6.56
C GLY A 74 -14.64 0.06 -7.36
N GLU A 75 -13.33 0.28 -7.41
CA GLU A 75 -12.36 -0.50 -8.19
C GLU A 75 -11.38 -1.26 -7.27
N PRO A 76 -11.83 -2.32 -6.57
CA PRO A 76 -10.94 -3.08 -5.70
C PRO A 76 -9.91 -3.85 -6.53
N ARG A 77 -8.66 -3.91 -6.04
CA ARG A 77 -7.52 -4.58 -6.68
C ARG A 77 -7.84 -6.00 -7.13
N ASN A 78 -8.53 -6.77 -6.29
CA ASN A 78 -8.90 -8.15 -6.53
C ASN A 78 -10.27 -8.32 -7.20
N ALA A 79 -10.88 -7.27 -7.78
CA ALA A 79 -12.14 -7.36 -8.52
C ALA A 79 -12.17 -8.49 -9.59
N PRO A 80 -11.06 -8.79 -10.30
CA PRO A 80 -11.06 -9.87 -11.30
C PRO A 80 -11.12 -11.29 -10.71
N ALA A 81 -10.81 -11.46 -9.43
CA ALA A 81 -10.81 -12.78 -8.78
C ALA A 81 -12.24 -13.29 -8.52
N HIS A 82 -12.45 -14.60 -8.67
CA HIS A 82 -13.73 -15.23 -8.36
C HIS A 82 -14.07 -15.18 -6.86
N GLY A 83 -13.07 -15.30 -5.99
CA GLY A 83 -13.26 -15.41 -4.55
C GLY A 83 -12.11 -14.79 -3.74
N VAL A 84 -12.41 -14.44 -2.49
CA VAL A 84 -11.43 -14.07 -1.47
C VAL A 84 -11.16 -15.30 -0.62
N HIS A 85 -9.96 -15.86 -0.74
CA HIS A 85 -9.54 -17.04 0.02
C HIS A 85 -8.66 -16.66 1.20
N GLY A 86 -8.66 -17.52 2.24
CA GLY A 86 -7.90 -17.28 3.47
C GLY A 86 -8.51 -16.20 4.37
N PHE A 87 -9.73 -15.73 4.08
CA PHE A 87 -10.48 -14.84 4.96
C PHE A 87 -11.36 -15.69 5.89
N LEU A 88 -10.94 -15.85 7.15
CA LEU A 88 -11.67 -16.67 8.12
C LEU A 88 -13.15 -16.26 8.19
N SER A 89 -14.05 -17.24 8.18
CA SER A 89 -15.52 -17.13 8.09
C SER A 89 -16.11 -16.72 6.73
N ARG A 90 -15.28 -16.28 5.77
CA ARG A 90 -15.73 -15.79 4.46
C ARG A 90 -14.90 -16.38 3.31
N ASP A 91 -14.36 -17.58 3.49
CA ASP A 91 -13.55 -18.21 2.45
C ASP A 91 -14.38 -18.43 1.17
N GLY A 92 -13.85 -17.97 0.03
CA GLY A 92 -14.50 -18.05 -1.27
C GLY A 92 -15.59 -16.99 -1.54
N ILE A 93 -15.81 -16.05 -0.62
CA ILE A 93 -16.76 -14.93 -0.88
C ILE A 93 -16.29 -14.10 -2.08
N SER A 94 -17.21 -13.60 -2.91
CA SER A 94 -16.81 -12.71 -3.99
C SER A 94 -16.22 -11.39 -3.43
N PRO A 95 -15.20 -10.79 -4.06
CA PRO A 95 -14.62 -9.52 -3.60
C PRO A 95 -15.66 -8.41 -3.42
N ARG A 96 -16.61 -8.29 -4.36
CA ARG A 96 -17.64 -7.25 -4.31
C ARG A 96 -18.66 -7.47 -3.19
N GLU A 97 -19.03 -8.72 -2.92
CA GLU A 97 -19.94 -9.07 -1.83
C GLU A 97 -19.29 -8.82 -0.47
N LEU A 98 -18.00 -9.15 -0.29
CA LEU A 98 -17.27 -8.84 0.93
C LEU A 98 -17.30 -7.33 1.23
N LEU A 99 -17.07 -6.48 0.21
CA LEU A 99 -17.13 -5.04 0.38
C LEU A 99 -18.56 -4.53 0.61
N ALA A 100 -19.57 -5.17 0.03
CA ALA A 100 -20.97 -4.84 0.30
C ALA A 100 -21.32 -5.10 1.77
N VAL A 101 -20.96 -6.27 2.30
CA VAL A 101 -21.13 -6.59 3.74
C VAL A 101 -20.42 -5.55 4.62
N GLY A 102 -19.17 -5.20 4.29
CA GLY A 102 -18.43 -4.19 5.06
C GLY A 102 -19.05 -2.79 5.00
N ARG A 103 -19.69 -2.40 3.89
CA ARG A 103 -20.45 -1.15 3.80
C ARG A 103 -21.71 -1.19 4.65
N ASP A 104 -22.43 -2.31 4.66
CA ASP A 104 -23.61 -2.48 5.50
C ASP A 104 -23.24 -2.38 7.00
N GLU A 105 -22.13 -3.02 7.40
CA GLU A 105 -21.58 -2.91 8.75
C GLU A 105 -21.22 -1.47 9.12
N LEU A 106 -20.55 -0.73 8.23
CA LEU A 106 -20.23 0.69 8.44
C LEU A 106 -21.49 1.53 8.70
N GLN A 107 -22.51 1.35 7.86
CA GLN A 107 -23.76 2.11 7.93
C GLN A 107 -24.54 1.82 9.22
N GLN A 108 -24.49 0.59 9.75
CA GLN A 108 -25.09 0.23 11.04
C GLN A 108 -24.57 1.07 12.20
N TYR A 109 -23.32 1.55 12.11
CA TYR A 109 -22.70 2.42 13.12
C TYR A 109 -22.76 3.92 12.75
N GLY A 110 -23.53 4.29 11.73
CA GLY A 110 -23.72 5.68 11.30
C GLY A 110 -22.59 6.24 10.43
N GLY A 111 -21.63 5.41 10.01
CA GLY A 111 -20.60 5.80 9.07
C GLY A 111 -21.18 6.05 7.67
N ARG A 112 -20.58 7.00 6.95
CA ARG A 112 -21.03 7.40 5.61
C ARG A 112 -20.10 6.83 4.55
N TYR A 113 -20.67 6.49 3.39
CA TYR A 113 -19.94 6.00 2.22
C TYR A 113 -20.41 6.76 0.98
N ARG A 114 -19.47 7.20 0.14
CA ARG A 114 -19.75 7.82 -1.16
C ARG A 114 -18.89 7.13 -2.23
N LEU A 115 -19.54 6.73 -3.32
CA LEU A 115 -18.88 6.25 -4.52
C LEU A 115 -18.46 7.46 -5.37
N VAL A 116 -17.32 8.04 -5.03
CA VAL A 116 -16.68 9.18 -5.70
C VAL A 116 -15.18 9.13 -5.39
N GLY A 117 -14.33 9.27 -6.41
CA GLY A 117 -12.89 9.32 -6.22
C GLY A 117 -12.43 10.63 -5.58
N ALA A 118 -11.36 10.55 -4.80
CA ALA A 118 -10.62 11.71 -4.34
C ALA A 118 -9.45 11.99 -5.30
N THR A 119 -9.35 13.23 -5.77
CA THR A 119 -8.34 13.67 -6.75
C THR A 119 -7.14 14.35 -6.11
N GLY A 120 -7.28 14.78 -4.86
CA GLY A 120 -6.22 15.43 -4.09
C GLY A 120 -6.67 15.76 -2.68
N ALA A 121 -5.72 16.21 -1.88
CA ALA A 121 -5.98 16.80 -0.57
C ALA A 121 -4.94 17.87 -0.26
N ARG A 122 -5.34 18.84 0.56
CA ARG A 122 -4.48 19.93 1.05
C ARG A 122 -4.71 20.19 2.54
N PRO A 123 -3.68 20.65 3.28
CA PRO A 123 -3.87 21.09 4.65
C PRO A 123 -4.76 22.33 4.71
N VAL A 124 -5.59 22.41 5.75
CA VAL A 124 -6.38 23.57 6.16
C VAL A 124 -6.20 23.78 7.66
N ASP A 125 -6.71 24.90 8.20
CA ASP A 125 -6.62 25.13 9.64
C ASP A 125 -7.32 23.99 10.42
N GLY A 126 -6.60 23.35 11.34
CA GLY A 126 -7.12 22.23 12.13
C GLY A 126 -7.32 20.89 11.42
N GLY A 127 -7.03 20.76 10.11
CA GLY A 127 -7.28 19.51 9.39
C GLY A 127 -6.92 19.53 7.90
N PHE A 128 -7.74 18.85 7.10
CA PHE A 128 -7.52 18.62 5.68
C PHE A 128 -8.79 18.87 4.88
N GLU A 129 -8.63 19.37 3.66
CA GLU A 129 -9.67 19.40 2.64
C GLU A 129 -9.32 18.39 1.55
N VAL A 130 -10.23 17.47 1.25
CA VAL A 130 -10.10 16.45 0.21
C VAL A 130 -10.95 16.88 -1.00
N GLN A 131 -10.32 16.99 -2.17
CA GLN A 131 -10.96 17.34 -3.43
C GLN A 131 -11.50 16.07 -4.10
N LEU A 132 -12.72 16.16 -4.66
CA LEU A 132 -13.43 15.02 -5.25
C LEU A 132 -13.54 15.14 -6.77
N GLU A 133 -13.72 14.01 -7.45
CA GLU A 133 -13.88 13.94 -8.91
C GLU A 133 -15.11 14.71 -9.43
N ASP A 134 -16.16 14.85 -8.61
CA ASP A 134 -17.37 15.62 -8.95
C ASP A 134 -17.19 17.15 -8.82
N GLY A 135 -15.98 17.60 -8.49
CA GLY A 135 -15.63 19.01 -8.30
C GLY A 135 -15.99 19.57 -6.92
N SER A 136 -16.62 18.77 -6.05
CA SER A 136 -16.86 19.16 -4.66
C SER A 136 -15.64 18.87 -3.76
N ALA A 137 -15.69 19.35 -2.53
CA ALA A 137 -14.67 19.10 -1.52
C ALA A 137 -15.32 18.85 -0.15
N VAL A 138 -14.63 18.10 0.70
CA VAL A 138 -15.04 17.80 2.08
C VAL A 138 -13.86 17.95 3.03
N THR A 139 -14.13 18.31 4.28
CA THR A 139 -13.10 18.56 5.29
C THR A 139 -13.11 17.54 6.42
N ALA A 140 -11.93 17.21 6.95
CA ALA A 140 -11.79 16.37 8.14
C ALA A 140 -10.57 16.72 8.98
N ARG A 141 -10.60 16.35 10.26
CA ARG A 141 -9.46 16.49 11.18
C ARG A 141 -8.31 15.54 10.84
N ARG A 142 -8.63 14.36 10.26
CA ARG A 142 -7.69 13.30 9.89
C ARG A 142 -8.06 12.67 8.55
N VAL A 143 -7.04 12.19 7.83
CA VAL A 143 -7.21 11.45 6.58
C VAL A 143 -6.51 10.10 6.68
N ILE A 144 -7.21 9.03 6.31
CA ILE A 144 -6.63 7.68 6.18
C ILE A 144 -6.71 7.27 4.70
N VAL A 145 -5.57 7.03 4.07
CA VAL A 145 -5.49 6.60 2.66
C VAL A 145 -5.27 5.08 2.59
N THR A 146 -6.21 4.40 1.94
CA THR A 146 -6.27 2.94 1.79
C THR A 146 -6.55 2.52 0.35
N THR A 147 -6.09 3.35 -0.60
CA THR A 147 -6.33 3.26 -2.05
C THR A 147 -5.74 2.02 -2.71
N GLY A 148 -4.88 1.28 -2.02
CA GLY A 148 -4.26 0.06 -2.54
C GLY A 148 -3.20 0.35 -3.59
N LEU A 149 -3.12 -0.53 -4.58
CA LEU A 149 -2.10 -0.50 -5.64
C LEU A 149 -2.67 -1.06 -6.95
N VAL A 150 -1.91 -0.89 -8.03
CA VAL A 150 -2.14 -1.49 -9.35
C VAL A 150 -1.09 -2.55 -9.61
N ASP A 151 -1.52 -3.71 -10.12
CA ASP A 151 -0.65 -4.77 -10.61
C ASP A 151 -0.30 -4.51 -12.09
N VAL A 152 0.94 -4.11 -12.37
CA VAL A 152 1.43 -3.88 -13.74
C VAL A 152 2.00 -5.18 -14.30
N LEU A 153 1.33 -5.72 -15.30
CA LEU A 153 1.69 -6.98 -15.95
C LEU A 153 2.69 -6.76 -17.10
N PRO A 154 3.51 -7.76 -17.45
CA PRO A 154 4.25 -7.75 -18.70
C PRO A 154 3.32 -7.58 -19.91
N GLU A 155 3.79 -6.89 -20.95
CA GLU A 155 3.04 -6.69 -22.19
C GLU A 155 3.10 -7.95 -23.08
N VAL A 156 2.36 -8.98 -22.68
CA VAL A 156 2.14 -10.21 -23.45
C VAL A 156 0.64 -10.32 -23.76
N PRO A 157 0.24 -10.35 -25.05
CA PRO A 157 -1.14 -10.59 -25.46
C PRO A 157 -1.77 -11.80 -24.74
N GLY A 158 -2.98 -11.64 -24.22
CA GLY A 158 -3.68 -12.69 -23.46
C GLY A 158 -3.45 -12.64 -21.94
N LEU A 159 -2.36 -12.02 -21.44
CA LEU A 159 -2.14 -11.94 -19.98
C LEU A 159 -3.22 -11.12 -19.26
N ARG A 160 -3.53 -9.94 -19.81
CA ARG A 160 -4.44 -8.98 -19.16
C ARG A 160 -5.89 -9.46 -19.25
N GLU A 161 -6.26 -10.11 -20.34
CA GLU A 161 -7.58 -10.66 -20.60
C GLU A 161 -7.95 -11.77 -19.62
N HIS A 162 -6.97 -12.55 -19.16
CA HIS A 162 -7.15 -13.69 -18.25
C HIS A 162 -6.76 -13.40 -16.79
N TRP A 163 -6.42 -12.15 -16.47
CA TRP A 163 -6.00 -11.74 -15.12
C TRP A 163 -7.07 -12.03 -14.06
N GLY A 164 -6.69 -12.76 -13.01
CA GLY A 164 -7.55 -13.14 -11.88
C GLY A 164 -8.41 -14.39 -12.10
N THR A 165 -8.37 -15.02 -13.27
CA THR A 165 -9.17 -16.22 -13.60
C THR A 165 -8.30 -17.37 -14.12
N GLY A 166 -7.46 -17.09 -15.12
CA GLY A 166 -6.47 -18.03 -15.68
C GLY A 166 -5.02 -17.56 -15.53
N VAL A 167 -4.81 -16.27 -15.26
CA VAL A 167 -3.50 -15.66 -14.98
C VAL A 167 -3.51 -15.16 -13.54
N VAL A 168 -2.57 -15.63 -12.73
CA VAL A 168 -2.51 -15.36 -11.28
C VAL A 168 -1.10 -14.97 -10.84
N HIS A 169 -0.97 -14.32 -9.67
CA HIS A 169 0.35 -14.00 -9.10
C HIS A 169 0.56 -14.59 -7.70
N CYS A 170 -0.47 -14.57 -6.86
CA CYS A 170 -0.39 -14.93 -5.45
C CYS A 170 -0.73 -16.42 -5.27
N PRO A 171 0.23 -17.27 -4.87
CA PRO A 171 -0.03 -18.69 -4.64
C PRO A 171 -0.99 -18.93 -3.48
N TYR A 172 -0.93 -18.12 -2.43
CA TYR A 172 -1.84 -18.24 -1.28
C TYR A 172 -3.28 -17.79 -1.58
N CYS A 173 -3.50 -17.13 -2.73
CA CYS A 173 -4.79 -16.59 -3.13
C CYS A 173 -5.50 -17.48 -4.16
N HIS A 174 -4.73 -18.09 -5.08
CA HIS A 174 -5.27 -18.87 -6.20
C HIS A 174 -4.62 -20.25 -6.37
N GLY A 175 -3.58 -20.58 -5.60
CA GLY A 175 -2.84 -21.83 -5.75
C GLY A 175 -3.76 -23.04 -5.59
N TRP A 176 -4.73 -22.97 -4.66
CA TRP A 176 -5.74 -24.02 -4.51
C TRP A 176 -6.61 -24.15 -5.77
N GLU A 177 -7.06 -23.05 -6.36
CA GLU A 177 -7.94 -23.05 -7.54
C GLU A 177 -7.25 -23.60 -8.80
N VAL A 178 -5.93 -23.44 -8.92
CA VAL A 178 -5.12 -23.92 -10.07
C VAL A 178 -4.32 -25.20 -9.79
N ARG A 179 -4.46 -25.79 -8.60
CA ARG A 179 -3.70 -26.99 -8.19
C ARG A 179 -3.90 -28.16 -9.14
N GLU A 180 -2.89 -29.03 -9.21
CA GLU A 180 -2.87 -30.27 -10.00
C GLU A 180 -3.07 -30.07 -11.52
N ARG A 181 -3.04 -28.83 -12.01
CA ARG A 181 -3.13 -28.50 -13.44
C ARG A 181 -1.76 -28.22 -14.03
N PRO A 182 -1.58 -28.35 -15.36
CA PRO A 182 -0.37 -27.88 -16.03
C PRO A 182 -0.24 -26.35 -15.90
N LEU A 183 0.82 -25.87 -15.24
CA LEU A 183 1.08 -24.46 -14.98
C LEU A 183 2.29 -23.96 -15.76
N VAL A 184 2.23 -22.73 -16.24
CA VAL A 184 3.43 -22.01 -16.68
C VAL A 184 3.70 -20.81 -15.79
N VAL A 185 4.96 -20.61 -15.40
CA VAL A 185 5.44 -19.39 -14.75
C VAL A 185 6.16 -18.56 -15.79
N ILE A 186 5.71 -17.33 -16.02
CA ILE A 186 6.38 -16.39 -16.91
C ILE A 186 7.35 -15.55 -16.09
N ALA A 187 8.63 -15.64 -16.42
CA ALA A 187 9.63 -14.80 -15.80
C ALA A 187 9.40 -13.33 -16.16
N SER A 188 9.14 -12.52 -15.14
CA SER A 188 9.00 -11.07 -15.21
C SER A 188 10.04 -10.35 -14.34
N GLY A 189 11.01 -11.09 -13.81
CA GLY A 189 12.08 -10.58 -12.98
C GLY A 189 12.81 -11.69 -12.22
N PRO A 190 13.80 -11.33 -11.39
CA PRO A 190 14.70 -12.28 -10.71
C PRO A 190 14.03 -13.19 -9.67
N LEU A 191 12.77 -12.92 -9.29
CA LEU A 191 12.00 -13.80 -8.39
C LEU A 191 11.24 -14.92 -9.11
N ALA A 192 11.36 -15.05 -10.43
CA ALA A 192 10.59 -16.02 -11.22
C ALA A 192 10.85 -17.47 -10.78
N ALA A 193 12.12 -17.83 -10.53
CA ALA A 193 12.49 -19.16 -10.05
C ALA A 193 11.97 -19.43 -8.63
N HIS A 194 12.01 -18.43 -7.74
CA HIS A 194 11.35 -18.53 -6.43
C HIS A 194 9.84 -18.73 -6.57
N GLN A 195 9.19 -18.03 -7.50
CA GLN A 195 7.75 -18.18 -7.76
C GLN A 195 7.41 -19.57 -8.29
N ALA A 196 8.22 -20.13 -9.20
CA ALA A 196 8.09 -21.50 -9.68
C ALA A 196 8.24 -22.53 -8.55
N LEU A 197 9.26 -22.34 -7.69
CA LEU A 197 9.44 -23.17 -6.50
C LEU A 197 8.22 -23.12 -5.58
N LEU A 198 7.65 -21.94 -5.33
CA LEU A 198 6.44 -21.83 -4.50
C LEU A 198 5.24 -22.54 -5.12
N PHE A 199 4.97 -22.32 -6.42
CA PHE A 199 3.82 -22.94 -7.08
C PHE A 199 3.95 -24.46 -7.25
N SER A 200 5.17 -25.02 -7.20
CA SER A 200 5.37 -26.48 -7.18
C SER A 200 4.69 -27.18 -6.00
N GLN A 201 4.37 -26.44 -4.93
CA GLN A 201 3.58 -26.97 -3.82
C GLN A 201 2.13 -27.35 -4.22
N TRP A 202 1.61 -26.76 -5.30
CA TRP A 202 0.24 -26.99 -5.77
C TRP A 202 0.16 -27.80 -7.06
N SER A 203 1.23 -27.84 -7.87
CA SER A 203 1.27 -28.67 -9.07
C SER A 203 2.67 -29.18 -9.34
N ASP A 204 2.77 -30.48 -9.64
CA ASP A 204 4.01 -31.13 -10.10
C ASP A 204 4.24 -30.95 -11.61
N ASP A 205 3.26 -30.41 -12.35
CA ASP A 205 3.33 -30.11 -13.79
C ASP A 205 3.52 -28.61 -13.97
N LEU A 206 4.78 -28.16 -13.94
CA LEU A 206 5.14 -26.75 -13.96
C LEU A 206 6.32 -26.47 -14.88
N THR A 207 6.14 -25.51 -15.79
CA THR A 207 7.20 -25.01 -16.67
C THR A 207 7.52 -23.54 -16.36
N LEU A 208 8.80 -23.21 -16.17
CA LEU A 208 9.29 -21.83 -16.09
C LEU A 208 9.67 -21.34 -17.49
N LEU A 209 8.94 -20.34 -18.00
CA LEU A 209 9.23 -19.66 -19.26
C LEU A 209 10.11 -18.44 -18.99
N LEU A 210 11.33 -18.41 -19.54
CA LEU A 210 12.30 -17.35 -19.25
C LEU A 210 11.91 -15.99 -19.83
N ASN A 211 11.07 -15.94 -20.86
CA ASN A 211 10.58 -14.69 -21.45
C ASN A 211 11.72 -13.68 -21.78
N GLY A 212 12.81 -14.20 -22.36
CA GLY A 212 14.01 -13.41 -22.69
C GLY A 212 14.86 -12.97 -21.49
N GLN A 213 14.54 -13.41 -20.27
CA GLN A 213 15.37 -13.20 -19.08
C GLN A 213 16.48 -14.26 -18.97
N GLU A 214 17.47 -13.98 -18.14
CA GLU A 214 18.47 -14.97 -17.75
C GLU A 214 17.83 -16.11 -16.95
N GLY A 215 18.33 -17.33 -17.16
CA GLY A 215 17.85 -18.51 -16.45
C GLY A 215 18.40 -18.62 -15.03
N PRO A 216 17.76 -19.42 -14.17
CA PRO A 216 18.30 -19.76 -12.85
C PRO A 216 19.66 -20.44 -13.00
N THR A 217 20.54 -20.25 -12.02
CA THR A 217 21.89 -20.85 -12.01
C THR A 217 22.21 -21.51 -10.65
N GLY A 218 23.28 -22.29 -10.61
CA GLY A 218 23.80 -22.87 -9.38
C GLY A 218 22.76 -23.70 -8.61
N GLU A 219 22.62 -23.42 -7.31
CA GLU A 219 21.71 -24.15 -6.42
C GLU A 219 20.23 -23.96 -6.81
N GLU A 220 19.86 -22.79 -7.32
CA GLU A 220 18.47 -22.51 -7.72
C GLU A 220 18.04 -23.39 -8.90
N ALA A 221 18.88 -23.47 -9.94
CA ALA A 221 18.64 -24.36 -11.08
C ALA A 221 18.61 -25.84 -10.66
N ALA A 222 19.51 -26.24 -9.76
CA ALA A 222 19.56 -27.61 -9.25
C ALA A 222 18.28 -27.97 -8.46
N ARG A 223 17.75 -27.04 -7.66
CA ARG A 223 16.49 -27.24 -6.93
C ARG A 223 15.31 -27.40 -7.88
N LEU A 224 15.15 -26.51 -8.87
CA LEU A 224 14.07 -26.59 -9.86
C LEU A 224 14.13 -27.91 -10.64
N THR A 225 15.31 -28.32 -11.07
CA THR A 225 15.51 -29.61 -11.76
C THR A 225 15.13 -30.79 -10.86
N ALA A 226 15.51 -30.75 -9.58
CA ALA A 226 15.24 -31.84 -8.64
C ALA A 226 13.74 -32.03 -8.34
N ILE A 227 12.93 -30.97 -8.47
CA ILE A 227 11.47 -31.02 -8.32
C ILE A 227 10.73 -31.15 -9.66
N GLY A 228 11.45 -31.35 -10.76
CA GLY A 228 10.84 -31.61 -12.08
C GLY A 228 10.36 -30.37 -12.84
N VAL A 229 10.76 -29.16 -12.43
CA VAL A 229 10.39 -27.93 -13.15
C VAL A 229 11.22 -27.80 -14.43
N GLU A 230 10.55 -27.82 -15.57
CA GLU A 230 11.16 -27.56 -16.87
C GLU A 230 11.44 -26.06 -17.03
N VAL A 231 12.60 -25.71 -17.61
CA VAL A 231 12.96 -24.31 -17.89
C VAL A 231 13.08 -24.13 -19.41
N VAL A 232 12.23 -23.27 -19.97
CA VAL A 232 12.15 -23.01 -21.41
C VAL A 232 12.66 -21.60 -21.70
N ALA A 233 13.72 -21.52 -22.51
CA ALA A 233 14.23 -20.26 -23.02
C ALA A 233 13.35 -19.70 -24.15
N GLY A 234 13.38 -18.38 -24.36
CA GLY A 234 12.62 -17.73 -25.40
C GLY A 234 11.68 -16.63 -24.90
N ALA A 235 11.26 -15.74 -25.79
CA ALA A 235 10.27 -14.71 -25.49
C ALA A 235 8.85 -15.30 -25.56
N VAL A 236 7.99 -14.98 -24.59
CA VAL A 236 6.58 -15.36 -24.65
C VAL A 236 5.85 -14.38 -25.57
N ARG A 237 5.16 -14.89 -26.58
CA ARG A 237 4.48 -14.08 -27.61
C ARG A 237 3.02 -13.83 -27.32
N GLU A 238 2.33 -14.84 -26.81
CA GLU A 238 0.91 -14.76 -26.49
C GLU A 238 0.51 -15.89 -25.53
N ILE A 239 -0.57 -15.63 -24.78
CA ILE A 239 -1.30 -16.65 -24.04
C ILE A 239 -2.50 -17.07 -24.88
N GLN A 240 -2.53 -18.33 -25.26
CA GLN A 240 -3.62 -18.92 -26.03
C GLN A 240 -4.77 -19.28 -25.11
N SER A 241 -5.98 -19.14 -25.66
CA SER A 241 -7.19 -19.53 -24.98
C SER A 241 -8.25 -20.07 -25.93
N SER A 242 -9.10 -20.93 -25.40
CA SER A 242 -10.28 -21.49 -26.05
C SER A 242 -11.44 -21.45 -25.08
N ASP A 243 -12.62 -21.03 -25.54
CA ASP A 243 -13.83 -20.88 -24.70
C ASP A 243 -13.60 -20.09 -23.39
N GLY A 244 -12.75 -19.06 -23.47
CA GLY A 244 -12.42 -18.20 -22.33
C GLY A 244 -11.49 -18.85 -21.30
N ARG A 245 -10.86 -19.98 -21.61
CA ARG A 245 -9.88 -20.66 -20.75
C ARG A 245 -8.51 -20.69 -21.39
N VAL A 246 -7.47 -20.51 -20.58
CA VAL A 246 -6.08 -20.66 -21.01
C VAL A 246 -5.84 -22.10 -21.48
N THR A 247 -5.15 -22.25 -22.61
CA THR A 247 -4.80 -23.57 -23.19
C THR A 247 -3.32 -23.72 -23.49
N GLY A 248 -2.54 -22.63 -23.46
CA GLY A 248 -1.11 -22.68 -23.74
C GLY A 248 -0.46 -21.31 -23.78
N ALA A 249 0.88 -21.30 -23.79
CA ALA A 249 1.70 -20.13 -24.03
C ALA A 249 2.54 -20.34 -25.29
N VAL A 250 2.59 -19.36 -26.19
CA VAL A 250 3.46 -19.41 -27.37
C VAL A 250 4.82 -18.82 -27.01
N VAL A 251 5.87 -19.59 -27.24
CA VAL A 251 7.25 -19.22 -26.92
C VAL A 251 8.10 -19.26 -28.18
N GLU A 252 8.90 -18.21 -28.40
CA GLU A 252 9.89 -18.18 -29.48
C GLU A 252 11.09 -19.05 -29.12
N SER A 253 11.29 -20.11 -29.90
CA SER A 253 12.46 -20.98 -29.82
C SER A 253 13.36 -20.79 -31.03
N ASP A 254 14.57 -21.37 -31.00
CA ASP A 254 15.49 -21.37 -32.14
C ASP A 254 14.89 -22.00 -33.41
N GLY A 255 13.90 -22.87 -33.27
CA GLY A 255 13.16 -23.50 -34.37
C GLY A 255 11.89 -22.75 -34.81
N GLY A 256 11.62 -21.59 -34.22
CA GLY A 256 10.39 -20.81 -34.42
C GLY A 256 9.41 -20.89 -33.23
N PRO A 257 8.18 -20.39 -33.41
CA PRO A 257 7.19 -20.36 -32.34
C PRO A 257 6.73 -21.78 -31.98
N THR A 258 6.76 -22.09 -30.69
CA THR A 258 6.31 -23.36 -30.11
C THR A 258 5.23 -23.10 -29.07
N VAL A 259 4.32 -24.07 -28.90
CA VAL A 259 3.25 -23.98 -27.90
C VAL A 259 3.64 -24.83 -26.70
N VAL A 260 3.68 -24.21 -25.52
CA VAL A 260 3.77 -24.89 -24.22
C VAL A 260 2.35 -25.03 -23.67
N PRO A 261 1.76 -26.24 -23.61
CA PRO A 261 0.42 -26.44 -23.08
C PRO A 261 0.34 -26.04 -21.60
N CYS A 262 -0.71 -25.31 -21.23
CA CYS A 262 -0.99 -24.98 -19.84
C CYS A 262 -2.46 -24.63 -19.65
N GLU A 263 -2.96 -24.79 -18.43
CA GLU A 263 -4.32 -24.41 -18.04
C GLU A 263 -4.36 -23.17 -17.14
N ALA A 264 -3.21 -22.76 -16.60
CA ALA A 264 -3.05 -21.51 -15.87
C ALA A 264 -1.63 -20.94 -16.02
N VAL A 265 -1.56 -19.62 -15.94
CA VAL A 265 -0.32 -18.84 -16.02
C VAL A 265 -0.07 -18.16 -14.69
N VAL A 266 1.17 -18.21 -14.25
CA VAL A 266 1.67 -17.51 -13.07
C VAL A 266 2.61 -16.41 -13.54
N VAL A 267 2.44 -15.19 -13.04
CA VAL A 267 3.32 -14.07 -13.36
C VAL A 267 3.49 -13.14 -12.16
N GLY A 268 4.70 -12.62 -11.95
CA GLY A 268 4.97 -11.59 -10.96
C GLY A 268 4.69 -10.19 -11.53
N PRO A 269 3.66 -9.46 -11.09
CA PRO A 269 3.46 -8.08 -11.51
C PRO A 269 4.48 -7.15 -10.85
N ARG A 270 4.69 -5.98 -11.46
CA ARG A 270 5.25 -4.82 -10.76
C ARG A 270 4.13 -4.12 -9.98
N PHE A 271 4.35 -3.85 -8.70
CA PHE A 271 3.34 -3.22 -7.85
C PHE A 271 3.43 -1.69 -7.91
N GLU A 272 2.34 -0.98 -8.16
CA GLU A 272 2.34 0.49 -8.17
C GLU A 272 1.31 1.05 -7.19
N ALA A 273 1.77 1.68 -6.11
CA ALA A 273 0.87 2.28 -5.13
C ALA A 273 0.00 3.38 -5.75
N ARG A 274 -1.29 3.40 -5.37
CA ARG A 274 -2.23 4.45 -5.78
C ARG A 274 -2.07 5.67 -4.86
N SER A 275 -1.08 6.51 -5.13
CA SER A 275 -0.59 7.57 -4.22
C SER A 275 -1.09 8.98 -4.51
N THR A 276 -1.96 9.21 -5.50
CA THR A 276 -2.34 10.56 -5.96
C THR A 276 -2.71 11.55 -4.83
N VAL A 277 -3.54 11.14 -3.88
CA VAL A 277 -3.94 11.99 -2.72
C VAL A 277 -2.78 12.21 -1.74
N LEU A 278 -1.87 11.25 -1.61
CA LEU A 278 -0.70 11.34 -0.73
C LEU A 278 0.36 12.27 -1.31
N GLU A 279 0.59 12.20 -2.62
CA GLU A 279 1.52 13.08 -3.34
C GLU A 279 1.09 14.54 -3.27
N SER A 280 -0.20 14.85 -3.36
CA SER A 280 -0.70 16.22 -3.18
C SER A 280 -0.46 16.78 -1.77
N LEU A 281 -0.31 15.89 -0.78
CA LEU A 281 0.05 16.22 0.60
C LEU A 281 1.57 16.22 0.85
N GLY A 282 2.38 15.94 -0.17
CA GLY A 282 3.84 15.87 -0.05
C GLY A 282 4.35 14.55 0.54
N VAL A 283 3.56 13.48 0.48
CA VAL A 283 3.95 12.12 0.90
C VAL A 283 4.28 11.29 -0.35
N PRO A 284 5.56 11.15 -0.72
CA PRO A 284 5.95 10.42 -1.92
C PRO A 284 5.92 8.90 -1.72
N THR A 285 5.85 8.15 -2.82
CA THR A 285 6.15 6.72 -2.81
C THR A 285 7.66 6.47 -2.80
N VAL A 286 8.06 5.32 -2.27
CA VAL A 286 9.44 4.79 -2.34
C VAL A 286 9.42 3.40 -2.98
N ASP A 287 10.59 2.92 -3.40
CA ASP A 287 10.72 1.58 -3.95
C ASP A 287 10.36 0.52 -2.89
N PHE A 288 9.50 -0.41 -3.27
CA PHE A 288 9.19 -1.58 -2.46
C PHE A 288 10.26 -2.65 -2.68
N MET A 289 11.13 -2.82 -1.68
CA MET A 289 12.29 -3.70 -1.77
C MET A 289 12.01 -5.07 -1.15
N MET A 290 12.33 -6.15 -1.88
CA MET A 290 12.46 -7.51 -1.34
C MET A 290 13.95 -7.90 -1.41
N GLY A 291 14.65 -7.76 -0.28
CA GLY A 291 16.11 -7.81 -0.29
C GLY A 291 16.68 -6.68 -1.13
N GLU A 292 17.46 -7.01 -2.16
CA GLU A 292 18.06 -6.03 -3.08
C GLU A 292 17.18 -5.73 -4.31
N LEU A 293 15.99 -6.34 -4.41
CA LEU A 293 15.13 -6.27 -5.58
C LEU A 293 14.00 -5.27 -5.39
N ALA A 294 13.89 -4.29 -6.30
CA ALA A 294 12.75 -3.38 -6.36
C ALA A 294 11.59 -4.04 -7.12
N LEU A 295 10.48 -4.30 -6.43
CA LEU A 295 9.30 -4.97 -6.99
C LEU A 295 8.16 -4.00 -7.34
N GLY A 296 8.38 -2.70 -7.17
CA GLY A 296 7.33 -1.71 -7.32
C GLY A 296 7.53 -0.52 -6.40
N THR A 297 6.44 0.16 -6.08
CA THR A 297 6.41 1.30 -5.17
C THR A 297 5.39 1.10 -4.06
N HIS A 298 5.68 1.68 -2.90
CA HIS A 298 4.76 1.76 -1.77
C HIS A 298 4.92 3.09 -1.03
N VAL A 299 3.97 3.40 -0.15
CA VAL A 299 4.05 4.59 0.71
C VAL A 299 4.64 4.18 2.06
N PRO A 300 5.76 4.78 2.51
CA PRO A 300 6.33 4.47 3.80
C PRO A 300 5.43 4.99 4.92
N SER A 301 5.31 4.21 5.98
CA SER A 301 4.56 4.59 7.17
C SER A 301 5.19 4.04 8.43
N GLN A 302 4.87 4.65 9.57
CA GLN A 302 5.30 4.13 10.85
C GLN A 302 4.67 2.75 11.11
N PRO A 303 5.49 1.74 11.45
CA PRO A 303 4.98 0.41 11.78
C PRO A 303 3.92 0.50 12.89
N ASN A 304 2.85 -0.29 12.74
CA ASN A 304 1.70 -0.38 13.63
C ASN A 304 0.75 0.83 13.66
N THR A 305 1.22 2.07 13.50
CA THR A 305 0.34 3.25 13.56
C THR A 305 -0.17 3.68 12.19
N GLY A 306 0.57 3.35 11.12
CA GLY A 306 0.26 3.79 9.75
C GLY A 306 0.48 5.30 9.54
N ALA A 307 1.08 6.00 10.50
CA ALA A 307 1.34 7.43 10.39
C ALA A 307 2.36 7.72 9.28
N THR A 308 2.06 8.73 8.47
CA THR A 308 3.00 9.25 7.45
C THR A 308 3.92 10.33 8.03
N THR A 309 4.76 10.93 7.18
CA THR A 309 5.55 12.11 7.54
C THR A 309 4.69 13.37 7.77
N VAL A 310 3.44 13.38 7.29
CA VAL A 310 2.49 14.47 7.50
C VAL A 310 1.59 14.13 8.68
N ALA A 311 1.70 14.91 9.75
CA ALA A 311 0.89 14.71 10.95
C ALA A 311 -0.61 14.78 10.62
N GLY A 312 -1.37 13.78 11.06
CA GLY A 312 -2.80 13.67 10.77
C GLY A 312 -3.16 12.92 9.48
N VAL A 313 -2.16 12.49 8.70
CA VAL A 313 -2.32 11.65 7.50
C VAL A 313 -1.78 10.25 7.78
N PHE A 314 -2.62 9.26 7.52
CA PHE A 314 -2.34 7.84 7.79
C PHE A 314 -2.54 7.00 6.53
N VAL A 315 -1.92 5.83 6.50
CA VAL A 315 -2.09 4.84 5.43
C VAL A 315 -2.31 3.44 5.98
N ALA A 316 -3.08 2.61 5.27
CA ALA A 316 -3.25 1.20 5.60
C ALA A 316 -3.49 0.33 4.35
N GLY A 317 -3.19 -0.95 4.45
CA GLY A 317 -3.40 -1.92 3.36
C GLY A 317 -2.34 -1.82 2.26
N ASN A 318 -2.71 -2.22 1.04
CA ASN A 318 -1.73 -2.40 -0.03
C ASN A 318 -1.03 -1.12 -0.52
N VAL A 319 -1.52 0.07 -0.19
CA VAL A 319 -0.82 1.32 -0.54
C VAL A 319 0.51 1.44 0.20
N THR A 320 0.64 0.84 1.39
CA THR A 320 1.85 0.87 2.24
C THR A 320 2.57 -0.47 2.32
N ASP A 321 1.86 -1.59 2.13
CA ASP A 321 2.44 -2.94 2.09
C ASP A 321 1.81 -3.79 0.97
N PRO A 322 2.50 -3.91 -0.19
CA PRO A 322 2.02 -4.67 -1.35
C PRO A 322 1.73 -6.15 -1.12
N GLN A 323 2.32 -6.75 -0.07
CA GLN A 323 2.23 -8.19 0.21
C GLN A 323 1.00 -8.59 1.02
N LEU A 324 0.27 -7.62 1.59
CA LEU A 324 -0.87 -7.94 2.45
C LEU A 324 -2.00 -8.62 1.66
N GLN A 325 -2.39 -9.80 2.13
CA GLN A 325 -3.66 -10.42 1.78
C GLN A 325 -4.83 -9.64 2.40
N VAL A 326 -6.04 -9.88 1.90
CA VAL A 326 -7.26 -9.13 2.27
C VAL A 326 -7.50 -9.08 3.78
N ILE A 327 -7.32 -10.19 4.49
CA ILE A 327 -7.50 -10.25 5.95
C ILE A 327 -6.45 -9.42 6.70
N HIS A 328 -5.19 -9.42 6.23
CA HIS A 328 -4.13 -8.61 6.81
C HIS A 328 -4.36 -7.11 6.53
N ALA A 329 -4.84 -6.76 5.34
CA ALA A 329 -5.21 -5.40 4.99
C ALA A 329 -6.35 -4.88 5.88
N ALA A 330 -7.40 -5.69 6.11
CA ALA A 330 -8.47 -5.36 7.06
C ALA A 330 -7.92 -5.15 8.47
N GLY A 331 -7.07 -6.06 8.96
CA GLY A 331 -6.43 -5.94 10.28
C GLY A 331 -5.55 -4.70 10.42
N ALA A 332 -4.83 -4.31 9.36
CA ALA A 332 -4.08 -3.06 9.31
C ALA A 332 -5.00 -1.85 9.43
N GLY A 333 -6.13 -1.84 8.72
CA GLY A 333 -7.16 -0.79 8.84
C GLY A 333 -7.68 -0.62 10.26
N VAL A 334 -8.04 -1.72 10.94
CA VAL A 334 -8.47 -1.69 12.35
C VAL A 334 -7.41 -1.06 13.26
N ARG A 335 -6.15 -1.44 13.07
CA ARG A 335 -5.05 -0.96 13.91
C ARG A 335 -4.81 0.54 13.73
N VAL A 336 -4.78 1.02 12.49
CA VAL A 336 -4.65 2.45 12.18
C VAL A 336 -5.83 3.24 12.75
N ALA A 337 -7.06 2.74 12.59
CA ALA A 337 -8.24 3.37 13.16
C ALA A 337 -8.19 3.53 14.69
N ALA A 338 -7.71 2.51 15.41
CA ALA A 338 -7.54 2.58 16.86
C ALA A 338 -6.53 3.66 17.26
N TRP A 339 -5.43 3.78 16.51
CA TRP A 339 -4.42 4.83 16.73
C TRP A 339 -4.98 6.24 16.46
N VAL A 340 -5.64 6.43 15.31
CA VAL A 340 -6.30 7.69 14.94
C VAL A 340 -7.30 8.12 16.01
N ASN A 341 -8.08 7.19 16.55
CA ASN A 341 -9.01 7.51 17.63
C ASN A 341 -8.29 7.96 18.91
N LEU A 342 -7.19 7.31 19.29
CA LEU A 342 -6.40 7.70 20.46
C LEU A 342 -5.85 9.12 20.31
N GLU A 343 -5.31 9.47 19.15
CA GLU A 343 -4.86 10.83 18.87
C GLU A 343 -5.98 11.84 18.98
N LEU A 344 -7.14 11.56 18.38
CA LEU A 344 -8.29 12.47 18.43
C LEU A 344 -8.80 12.64 19.86
N VAL A 345 -8.86 11.57 20.67
CA VAL A 345 -9.28 11.67 22.08
C VAL A 345 -8.32 12.54 22.88
N THR A 346 -7.02 12.41 22.62
CA THR A 346 -5.98 13.20 23.30
C THR A 346 -6.09 14.67 22.91
N GLU A 347 -6.23 14.95 21.62
CA GLU A 347 -6.44 16.31 21.10
C GLU A 347 -7.72 16.95 21.64
N ASP A 348 -8.80 16.17 21.78
CA ASP A 348 -10.06 16.63 22.37
C ASP A 348 -9.89 16.98 23.86
N ALA A 349 -9.13 16.17 24.61
CA ALA A 349 -8.83 16.41 26.02
C ALA A 349 -7.95 17.64 26.23
N ASP A 350 -6.90 17.82 25.42
CA ASP A 350 -6.02 18.98 25.47
C ASP A 350 -6.78 20.28 25.16
N ARG A 351 -7.69 20.23 24.18
CA ARG A 351 -8.58 21.35 23.85
C ARG A 351 -9.50 21.69 25.02
N ALA A 352 -10.10 20.68 25.66
CA ALA A 352 -10.95 20.88 26.82
C ALA A 352 -10.16 21.49 28.00
N LEU A 353 -8.92 21.04 28.23
CA LEU A 353 -8.04 21.60 29.25
C LEU A 353 -7.69 23.07 28.98
N ALA A 354 -7.35 23.41 27.73
CA ALA A 354 -7.04 24.78 27.34
C ALA A 354 -8.25 25.73 27.53
N LEU A 355 -9.47 25.24 27.28
CA LEU A 355 -10.71 26.00 27.50
C LEU A 355 -11.10 26.14 28.97
N ALA A 356 -10.74 25.17 29.82
CA ALA A 356 -11.04 25.20 31.26
C ALA A 356 -10.26 26.27 32.03
N GLY A 357 -9.16 26.80 31.46
CA GLY A 357 -8.28 27.78 32.11
C GLY A 357 -7.47 27.18 33.29
N PRO A 358 -6.50 27.93 33.86
CA PRO A 358 -5.79 27.47 35.04
C PRO A 358 -6.77 27.34 36.21
N GLN A 359 -6.88 26.14 36.79
CA GLN A 359 -7.64 25.96 38.03
C GLN A 359 -6.99 26.83 39.11
N ALA A 360 -7.74 27.82 39.60
CA ALA A 360 -7.35 28.57 40.78
C ALA A 360 -7.34 27.60 41.98
N GLY A 361 -6.14 27.17 42.37
CA GLY A 361 -5.90 26.41 43.59
C GLY A 361 -6.06 27.26 44.84
#